data_AF-A0A7V0UJF8-F1
#
_entry.id   AF-A0A7V0UJF8-F1
#
_cell.length_a   1.000
_cell.length_b   1.000
_cell.length_c   1.000
_cell.angle_alpha   90.00
_cell.angle_beta   90.00
_cell.angle_gamma   90.00
#
_symmetry.space_group_name_H-M   'P 1'
#
loop_
_entity.id
_entity.type
_entity.pdbx_description
1 polymer ?
#
loop_
_entity_poly.entity_id
_entity_poly.type
_entity_poly.pdbx_seq_one_letter_code
_entity_poly.pdbx_strand_id
1 'polypeptide(L)'
;MTLLEKFAEKFRLRMTKDDCGDPIVRGKFGDICEYGDEAGHMLVTVLGGYTSFRWNRARTQLKAAGCQVHQNGETEGSIVFEPANDVQARLAIHHIQAFRKRAVHLSPEQRAAIGVRLQKAREKSLQKAGHSTLETQIPAPVEGEAVRAVADAF
;
A
#
# COMPACT_ATOMS: atom_id res chain seq x y z
N MET A 1 -28.30 -4.98 5.35
CA MET A 1 -26.84 -4.90 5.43
C MET A 1 -26.25 -6.09 4.68
N THR A 2 -25.57 -5.86 3.56
CA THR A 2 -24.96 -6.92 2.74
C THR A 2 -23.76 -7.56 3.45
N LEU A 3 -23.21 -8.63 2.90
CA LEU A 3 -22.03 -9.29 3.46
C LEU A 3 -20.81 -8.34 3.47
N LEU A 4 -20.59 -7.63 2.37
CA LEU A 4 -19.53 -6.64 2.25
C LEU A 4 -19.70 -5.47 3.22
N GLU A 5 -20.93 -5.01 3.45
CA GLU A 5 -21.20 -3.95 4.44
C GLU A 5 -20.83 -4.38 5.86
N LYS A 6 -21.21 -5.61 6.26
CA LYS A 6 -20.83 -6.20 7.56
C LYS A 6 -19.32 -6.37 7.67
N PHE A 7 -18.67 -6.85 6.61
CA PHE A 7 -17.22 -7.00 6.54
C PHE A 7 -16.50 -5.66 6.70
N ALA A 8 -16.92 -4.64 5.95
CA ALA A 8 -16.35 -3.31 6.01
C ALA A 8 -16.57 -2.64 7.37
N GLU A 9 -17.70 -2.88 8.04
CA GLU A 9 -17.93 -2.42 9.40
C GLU A 9 -16.97 -3.09 10.40
N LYS A 10 -16.92 -4.43 10.40
CA LYS A 10 -16.04 -5.25 11.27
C LYS A 10 -14.59 -4.77 11.21
N PHE A 11 -14.07 -4.54 10.01
CA PHE A 11 -12.68 -4.15 9.79
C PHE A 11 -12.46 -2.64 9.64
N ARG A 12 -13.52 -1.83 9.82
CA ARG A 12 -13.52 -0.37 9.69
C ARG A 12 -12.95 0.11 8.36
N LEU A 13 -13.36 -0.52 7.27
CA LEU A 13 -12.93 -0.23 5.91
C LEU A 13 -13.83 0.83 5.27
N ARG A 14 -13.26 1.59 4.33
CA ARG A 14 -14.04 2.49 3.49
C ARG A 14 -14.63 1.70 2.34
N MET A 15 -15.91 1.95 2.06
CA MET A 15 -16.59 1.43 0.88
C MET A 15 -16.76 2.56 -0.14
N THR A 16 -16.79 2.18 -1.41
CA THR A 16 -17.14 3.01 -2.56
C THR A 16 -17.88 2.14 -3.57
N LYS A 17 -18.27 2.72 -4.70
CA LYS A 17 -18.67 1.97 -5.88
C LYS A 17 -17.53 1.90 -6.89
N ASP A 18 -17.48 0.83 -7.66
CA ASP A 18 -16.63 0.72 -8.85
C ASP A 18 -17.27 1.45 -10.05
N ASP A 19 -16.68 1.25 -11.25
CA ASP A 19 -17.14 1.90 -12.47
C ASP A 19 -18.49 1.34 -12.99
N CYS A 20 -18.84 0.11 -12.59
CA CYS A 20 -20.13 -0.52 -12.89
C CYS A 20 -21.23 -0.13 -11.89
N GLY A 21 -20.85 0.51 -10.77
CA GLY A 21 -21.76 0.91 -9.70
C GLY A 21 -21.87 -0.10 -8.56
N ASP A 22 -21.08 -1.17 -8.60
CA ASP A 22 -21.09 -2.24 -7.61
C ASP A 22 -20.29 -1.84 -6.36
N PRO A 23 -20.78 -2.18 -5.16
CA PRO A 23 -20.12 -1.81 -3.92
C PRO A 23 -18.81 -2.59 -3.76
N ILE A 24 -17.74 -1.86 -3.43
CA ILE A 24 -16.41 -2.41 -3.19
C ILE A 24 -15.77 -1.81 -1.94
N VAL A 25 -14.85 -2.55 -1.32
CA VAL A 25 -13.84 -1.99 -0.43
C VAL A 25 -12.60 -1.66 -1.26
N ARG A 26 -12.31 -0.36 -1.37
CA ARG A 26 -11.19 0.15 -2.17
C ARG A 26 -9.87 0.05 -1.42
N GLY A 27 -8.85 -0.47 -2.10
CA GLY A 27 -7.46 -0.42 -1.66
C GLY A 27 -6.58 0.40 -2.60
N LYS A 28 -5.32 0.57 -2.20
CA LYS A 28 -4.29 1.17 -3.06
C LYS A 28 -3.91 0.24 -4.21
N PHE A 29 -3.99 -1.07 -4.00
CA PHE A 29 -3.45 -2.10 -4.89
C PHE A 29 -4.50 -3.15 -5.26
N GLY A 30 -5.72 -2.69 -5.49
CA GLY A 30 -6.88 -3.53 -5.80
C GLY A 30 -7.96 -3.43 -4.74
N ASP A 31 -8.96 -4.29 -4.87
CA ASP A 31 -10.28 -4.11 -4.25
C ASP A 31 -10.84 -5.42 -3.70
N ILE A 32 -11.82 -5.31 -2.81
CA ILE A 32 -12.58 -6.45 -2.28
C ILE A 32 -14.06 -6.27 -2.61
N CYS A 33 -14.70 -7.32 -3.12
CA CYS A 33 -16.13 -7.39 -3.40
C CYS A 33 -16.72 -8.73 -2.89
N GLU A 34 -18.04 -8.87 -2.97
CA GLU A 34 -18.71 -10.16 -2.73
C GLU A 34 -18.44 -11.09 -3.93
N TYR A 35 -18.14 -12.36 -3.67
CA TYR A 35 -17.89 -13.31 -4.76
C TYR A 35 -19.21 -13.81 -5.39
N GLY A 36 -20.29 -13.83 -4.61
CA GLY A 36 -21.64 -14.16 -5.10
C GLY A 36 -21.97 -15.65 -5.10
N ASP A 37 -21.24 -16.48 -4.35
CA ASP A 37 -21.55 -17.89 -4.17
C ASP A 37 -22.44 -18.15 -2.94
N GLU A 38 -23.04 -19.35 -2.88
CA GLU A 38 -23.94 -19.74 -1.78
C GLU A 38 -23.24 -19.83 -0.42
N ALA A 39 -21.91 -20.01 -0.43
CA ALA A 39 -21.10 -20.07 0.78
C ALA A 39 -20.82 -18.70 1.39
N GLY A 40 -21.12 -17.59 0.69
CA GLY A 40 -20.88 -16.25 1.20
C GLY A 40 -19.40 -15.89 1.24
N HIS A 41 -18.62 -16.31 0.25
CA HIS A 41 -17.24 -15.91 0.13
C HIS A 41 -17.10 -14.49 -0.44
N MET A 42 -15.90 -13.93 -0.26
CA MET A 42 -15.50 -12.66 -0.82
C MET A 42 -14.35 -12.84 -1.80
N LEU A 43 -14.23 -11.91 -2.74
CA LEU A 43 -13.15 -11.88 -3.74
C LEU A 43 -12.24 -10.69 -3.44
N VAL A 44 -10.93 -10.93 -3.36
CA VAL A 44 -9.91 -9.89 -3.36
C VAL A 44 -9.17 -9.88 -4.68
N THR A 45 -9.16 -8.74 -5.35
CA THR A 45 -8.33 -8.49 -6.55
C THR A 45 -7.08 -7.73 -6.14
N VAL A 46 -5.90 -8.21 -6.57
CA VAL A 46 -4.61 -7.60 -6.23
C VAL A 46 -3.89 -7.18 -7.52
N LEU A 47 -3.61 -5.88 -7.62
CA LEU A 47 -2.93 -5.26 -8.74
C LEU A 47 -1.42 -5.10 -8.44
N GLY A 48 -0.56 -5.75 -9.23
CA GLY A 48 0.89 -5.71 -9.06
C GLY A 48 1.57 -4.45 -9.59
N GLY A 49 0.93 -3.73 -10.51
CA GLY A 49 1.54 -2.60 -11.21
C GLY A 49 2.54 -3.08 -12.26
N TYR A 50 3.71 -2.43 -12.35
CA TYR A 50 4.73 -2.77 -13.35
C TYR A 50 5.47 -4.10 -13.12
N THR A 51 5.35 -4.71 -11.94
CA THR A 51 6.04 -5.97 -11.62
C THR A 51 5.11 -6.99 -11.00
N SER A 52 5.41 -8.27 -11.19
CA SER A 52 4.65 -9.40 -10.65
C SER A 52 4.89 -9.64 -9.15
N PHE A 53 5.84 -8.92 -8.53
CA PHE A 53 6.27 -9.17 -7.15
C PHE A 53 5.11 -9.10 -6.15
N ARG A 54 4.26 -8.08 -6.24
CA ARG A 54 3.16 -7.91 -5.29
C ARG A 54 2.10 -9.00 -5.45
N TRP A 55 1.72 -9.31 -6.69
CA TRP A 55 0.78 -10.40 -6.97
C TRP A 55 1.33 -11.73 -6.48
N ASN A 56 2.58 -12.08 -6.84
CA ASN A 56 3.20 -13.33 -6.41
C ASN A 56 3.29 -13.45 -4.89
N ARG A 57 3.62 -12.36 -4.19
CA ARG A 57 3.62 -12.33 -2.72
C ARG A 57 2.22 -12.56 -2.14
N ALA A 58 1.22 -11.84 -2.66
CA ALA A 58 -0.16 -11.97 -2.20
C ALA A 58 -0.70 -13.38 -2.43
N ARG A 59 -0.52 -13.93 -3.63
CA ARG A 59 -0.91 -15.29 -3.99
C ARG A 59 -0.28 -16.33 -3.08
N THR A 60 1.02 -16.25 -2.83
CA THR A 60 1.71 -17.21 -1.95
C THR A 60 1.17 -17.16 -0.52
N GLN A 61 0.99 -15.96 0.05
CA GLN A 61 0.55 -15.80 1.44
C GLN A 61 -0.93 -16.17 1.64
N LEU A 62 -1.80 -15.76 0.72
CA LEU A 62 -3.23 -16.07 0.78
C LEU A 62 -3.49 -17.56 0.52
N LYS A 63 -2.79 -18.18 -0.44
CA LYS A 63 -2.87 -19.62 -0.67
C LYS A 63 -2.41 -20.41 0.55
N ALA A 64 -1.32 -19.99 1.20
CA ALA A 64 -0.85 -20.60 2.45
C ALA A 64 -1.86 -20.48 3.61
N ALA A 65 -2.72 -19.46 3.58
CA ALA A 65 -3.82 -19.29 4.54
C ALA A 65 -5.10 -20.05 4.16
N GLY A 66 -5.06 -20.88 3.11
CA GLY A 66 -6.20 -21.68 2.65
C GLY A 66 -7.18 -20.93 1.75
N CYS A 67 -6.80 -19.77 1.19
CA CYS A 67 -7.62 -19.09 0.20
C CYS A 67 -7.51 -19.77 -1.18
N GLN A 68 -8.53 -19.61 -2.03
CA GLN A 68 -8.58 -20.20 -3.36
C GLN A 68 -8.22 -19.16 -4.43
N VAL A 69 -7.29 -19.48 -5.33
CA VAL A 69 -6.98 -18.62 -6.49
C VAL A 69 -8.11 -18.70 -7.51
N HIS A 70 -8.69 -17.57 -7.89
CA HIS A 70 -9.74 -17.47 -8.90
C HIS A 70 -9.19 -17.08 -10.27
N GLN A 71 -8.38 -16.02 -10.32
CA GLN A 71 -7.66 -15.62 -11.52
C GLN A 71 -6.17 -15.48 -11.22
N ASN A 72 -5.35 -15.89 -12.17
CA ASN A 72 -3.90 -15.86 -12.06
C ASN A 72 -3.29 -15.26 -13.32
N GLY A 73 -3.25 -13.93 -13.38
CA GLY A 73 -2.50 -13.20 -14.40
C GLY A 73 -1.01 -13.11 -14.06
N GLU A 74 -0.27 -12.45 -14.94
CA GLU A 74 1.18 -12.26 -14.79
C GLU A 74 1.51 -11.26 -13.68
N THR A 75 0.89 -10.08 -13.72
CA THR A 75 1.12 -8.99 -12.75
C THR A 75 -0.05 -8.78 -11.79
N GLU A 76 -1.16 -9.49 -11.97
CA GLU A 76 -2.38 -9.32 -11.17
C GLU A 76 -3.17 -10.62 -11.07
N GLY A 77 -4.15 -10.65 -10.17
CA GLY A 77 -5.05 -11.77 -10.03
C GLY A 77 -6.07 -11.57 -8.92
N SER A 78 -6.93 -12.57 -8.76
CA SER A 78 -8.02 -12.53 -7.79
C SER A 78 -8.09 -13.83 -6.98
N ILE A 79 -8.48 -13.71 -5.72
CA ILE A 79 -8.46 -14.78 -4.72
C ILE A 79 -9.77 -14.75 -3.93
N VAL A 80 -10.41 -15.92 -3.81
CA VAL A 80 -11.61 -16.13 -2.99
C VAL A 80 -11.17 -16.45 -1.56
N PHE A 81 -11.83 -15.83 -0.59
CA PHE A 81 -11.57 -16.04 0.84
C PHE A 81 -12.85 -16.04 1.67
N GLU A 82 -12.77 -16.68 2.83
CA GLU A 82 -13.84 -16.74 3.84
C GLU A 82 -13.77 -15.49 4.74
N PRO A 83 -14.75 -14.56 4.68
CA PRO A 83 -14.75 -13.35 5.50
C PRO A 83 -14.86 -13.61 7.01
N ALA A 84 -15.40 -14.75 7.43
CA ALA A 84 -15.43 -15.16 8.83
C ALA A 84 -14.04 -15.57 9.35
N ASN A 85 -13.13 -15.99 8.46
CA ASN A 85 -11.76 -16.36 8.82
C ASN A 85 -10.91 -15.09 8.99
N ASP A 86 -10.62 -14.74 10.25
CA ASP A 86 -9.90 -13.52 10.60
C ASP A 86 -8.49 -13.43 9.98
N VAL A 87 -7.82 -14.56 9.76
CA VAL A 87 -6.49 -14.60 9.13
C VAL A 87 -6.60 -14.26 7.65
N GLN A 88 -7.51 -14.92 6.93
CA GLN A 88 -7.71 -14.69 5.50
C GLN A 88 -8.18 -13.25 5.23
N ALA A 89 -9.17 -12.78 6.00
CA ALA A 89 -9.67 -11.42 5.92
C ALA A 89 -8.55 -10.38 6.11
N ARG A 90 -7.72 -10.54 7.14
CA ARG A 90 -6.62 -9.61 7.42
C ARG A 90 -5.55 -9.62 6.34
N LEU A 91 -5.23 -10.78 5.77
CA LEU A 91 -4.30 -10.89 4.65
C LEU A 91 -4.86 -10.20 3.40
N ALA A 92 -6.13 -10.42 3.06
CA ALA A 92 -6.78 -9.76 1.93
C ALA A 92 -6.72 -8.24 2.07
N ILE A 93 -7.14 -7.72 3.23
CA ILE A 93 -7.08 -6.29 3.58
C ILE A 93 -5.66 -5.73 3.47
N HIS A 94 -4.66 -6.49 3.93
CA HIS A 94 -3.27 -6.10 3.91
C HIS A 94 -2.71 -5.97 2.48
N HIS A 95 -2.96 -6.96 1.62
CA HIS A 95 -2.37 -7.00 0.29
C HIS A 95 -2.89 -5.90 -0.65
N ILE A 96 -4.15 -5.52 -0.51
CA ILE A 96 -4.69 -4.37 -1.26
C ILE A 96 -4.41 -3.02 -0.60
N GLN A 97 -3.88 -3.01 0.64
CA GLN A 97 -3.77 -1.81 1.49
C GLN A 97 -5.10 -1.06 1.57
N ALA A 98 -6.14 -1.76 2.03
CA ALA A 98 -7.50 -1.23 2.08
C ALA A 98 -7.57 0.08 2.88
N PHE A 99 -8.30 1.06 2.37
CA PHE A 99 -8.47 2.33 3.06
C PHE A 99 -9.37 2.16 4.30
N ARG A 100 -8.94 2.72 5.44
CA ARG A 100 -9.67 2.61 6.70
C ARG A 100 -10.48 3.86 7.03
N LYS A 101 -11.62 3.67 7.70
CA LYS A 101 -12.39 4.72 8.36
C LYS A 101 -11.58 5.28 9.52
N ARG A 102 -11.47 6.62 9.59
CA ARG A 102 -10.75 7.30 10.66
C ARG A 102 -11.40 6.94 12.01
N ALA A 103 -10.60 6.70 13.05
CA ALA A 103 -11.13 6.56 14.40
C ALA A 103 -11.63 7.92 14.87
N VAL A 104 -12.93 8.08 15.06
CA VAL A 104 -13.53 9.35 15.53
C VAL A 104 -13.43 9.45 17.06
N HIS A 105 -13.61 8.33 17.77
CA HIS A 105 -13.53 8.27 19.22
C HIS A 105 -12.26 7.51 19.64
N LEU A 106 -11.19 8.25 19.89
CA LEU A 106 -9.97 7.74 20.52
C LEU A 106 -10.05 8.02 22.02
N SER A 107 -9.75 7.02 22.86
CA SER A 107 -9.59 7.24 24.30
C SER A 107 -8.43 8.20 24.59
N PRO A 108 -8.38 8.85 25.77
CA PRO A 108 -7.26 9.72 26.15
C PRO A 108 -5.89 9.04 25.98
N GLU A 109 -5.78 7.77 26.35
CA GLU A 109 -4.56 6.96 26.24
C GLU A 109 -4.17 6.72 24.79
N GLN A 110 -5.15 6.42 23.93
CA GLN A 110 -4.93 6.25 22.50
C GLN A 110 -4.48 7.56 21.82
N ARG A 111 -5.06 8.70 22.23
CA ARG A 111 -4.65 10.03 21.74
C ARG A 111 -3.21 10.34 22.15
N ALA A 112 -2.84 10.08 23.41
CA ALA A 112 -1.47 10.28 23.89
C ALA A 112 -0.47 9.39 23.13
N ALA A 113 -0.78 8.10 22.94
CA ALA A 113 0.07 7.19 22.20
C ALA A 113 0.26 7.61 20.72
N ILE A 114 -0.79 8.14 20.09
CA ILE A 114 -0.68 8.72 18.73
C ILE A 114 0.20 9.96 18.75
N GLY A 115 0.06 10.85 19.75
CA GLY A 115 0.90 12.04 19.92
C GLY A 115 2.39 11.69 20.00
N VAL A 116 2.76 10.70 20.81
CA VAL A 116 4.15 10.22 20.92
C VAL A 116 4.68 9.68 19.59
N ARG A 117 3.88 8.90 18.86
CA ARG A 117 4.27 8.37 17.54
C ARG A 117 4.48 9.50 16.51
N LEU A 118 3.63 10.52 16.54
CA LEU A 118 3.75 11.68 15.65
C LEU A 118 4.99 12.51 15.96
N GLN A 119 5.33 12.72 17.24
CA GLN A 119 6.56 13.39 17.64
C GLN A 119 7.80 12.64 17.15
N LYS A 120 7.88 11.33 17.40
CA LYS A 120 8.99 10.48 16.91
C LYS A 120 9.12 10.51 15.39
N ALA A 121 8.00 10.49 14.66
CA ALA A 121 8.01 10.58 13.20
C ALA A 121 8.55 11.94 12.71
N ARG A 122 8.19 13.04 13.38
CA ARG A 122 8.72 14.39 13.09
C ARG A 122 10.22 14.46 13.34
N GLU A 123 10.69 13.99 14.50
CA GLU A 123 12.12 13.95 14.84
C GLU A 123 12.93 13.18 13.80
N LYS A 124 12.45 11.99 13.41
CA LYS A 124 13.10 11.19 12.38
C LYS A 124 13.14 11.90 11.02
N SER A 125 12.09 12.64 10.67
CA SER A 125 12.07 13.42 9.42
C SER A 125 13.05 14.58 9.44
N LEU A 126 13.20 15.25 10.59
CA LEU A 126 14.16 16.36 10.78
C LEU A 126 15.60 15.86 10.75
N GLN A 127 15.90 14.72 11.39
CA GLN A 127 17.22 14.08 11.32
C GLN A 127 17.60 13.69 9.89
N LYS A 128 16.64 13.14 9.13
CA LYS A 128 16.86 12.80 7.72
C LYS A 128 17.10 14.03 6.84
N ALA A 129 16.40 15.14 7.13
CA ALA A 129 16.60 16.40 6.43
C ALA A 129 17.95 17.05 6.76
N GLY A 130 18.37 17.02 8.03
CA GLY A 130 19.65 17.58 8.47
C GLY A 130 20.88 16.78 8.02
N HIS A 131 20.74 15.47 7.79
CA HIS A 131 21.83 14.64 7.26
C HIS A 131 22.05 14.80 5.73
N SER A 132 21.17 15.55 5.05
CA SER A 132 21.26 15.79 3.60
C SER A 132 22.05 17.05 3.23
N THR A 133 22.54 17.84 4.19
CA THR A 133 23.15 19.17 3.94
C THR A 133 24.66 19.23 4.14
N LEU A 134 25.33 18.10 4.40
CA LEU A 134 26.78 18.03 4.61
C LEU A 134 27.44 17.01 3.68
N GLU A 135 27.37 17.21 2.36
CA GLU A 135 28.35 16.67 1.41
C GLU A 135 28.09 17.23 0.00
N THR A 136 28.49 18.48 -0.22
CA THR A 136 28.95 18.92 -1.54
C THR A 136 30.02 19.99 -1.32
N GLN A 137 31.18 19.57 -0.79
CA GLN A 137 32.39 20.36 -0.96
C GLN A 137 32.79 20.24 -2.43
N ILE A 138 32.39 21.23 -3.22
CA ILE A 138 33.01 21.50 -4.52
C ILE A 138 34.44 21.95 -4.21
N PRO A 139 35.49 21.22 -4.61
CA PRO A 139 36.85 21.71 -4.41
C PRO A 139 37.02 23.00 -5.22
N ALA A 140 37.61 24.01 -4.58
CA ALA A 140 37.91 25.29 -5.21
C ALA A 140 38.75 25.09 -6.49
N PRO A 141 38.50 25.88 -7.55
CA PRO A 141 39.34 25.82 -8.74
C PRO A 141 40.76 26.25 -8.37
N VAL A 142 41.73 25.42 -8.71
CA VAL A 142 43.14 25.74 -8.59
C VAL A 142 43.43 26.89 -9.56
N GLU A 143 43.77 28.05 -9.02
CA GLU A 143 44.21 29.19 -9.81
C GLU A 143 45.56 28.85 -10.45
N GLY A 144 45.64 29.02 -11.78
CA GLY A 144 46.91 29.10 -12.51
C GLY A 144 47.13 28.00 -13.53
N GLU A 145 46.44 28.06 -14.67
CA GLU A 145 47.13 27.95 -15.96
C GLU A 145 46.28 28.58 -17.06
N ALA A 146 46.74 29.75 -17.50
CA ALA A 146 46.18 30.47 -18.61
C ALA A 146 47.01 30.18 -19.88
N VAL A 147 46.28 30.07 -20.98
CA VAL A 147 46.68 30.39 -22.36
C VAL A 147 47.46 29.34 -23.17
N ARG A 148 46.79 28.78 -24.18
CA ARG A 148 47.12 28.79 -25.63
C ARG A 148 46.24 27.75 -26.33
N ALA A 149 45.71 27.90 -27.52
CA ALA A 149 45.50 29.00 -28.45
C ALA A 149 44.47 28.44 -29.46
N VAL A 150 43.61 29.31 -29.99
CA VAL A 150 42.81 29.05 -31.19
C VAL A 150 43.75 28.90 -32.39
N ALA A 151 43.57 27.86 -33.22
CA ALA A 151 43.53 27.94 -34.69
C ALA A 151 43.75 26.57 -35.37
N ASP A 152 42.84 26.30 -36.32
CA ASP A 152 43.02 25.58 -37.59
C ASP A 152 43.14 24.04 -37.68
N ALA A 153 42.28 23.53 -38.57
CA ALA A 153 42.40 22.37 -39.45
C ALA A 153 42.37 20.96 -38.80
N PHE A 154 41.22 20.28 -38.84
CA PHE A 154 40.77 19.41 -39.95
C PHE A 154 39.34 18.92 -39.69
#